data_AF-A0A5A7NRB6-F1
#
_entry.id   AF-A0A5A7NRB6-F1
#
_cell.length_a   1.000
_cell.length_b   1.000
_cell.length_c   1.000
_cell.angle_alpha   90.00
_cell.angle_beta   90.00
_cell.angle_gamma   90.00
#
_symmetry.space_group_name_H-M   'P 1'
#
loop_
_entity.id
_entity.type
_entity.pdbx_description
1 polymer ?
#
loop_
_entity_poly.entity_id
_entity_poly.type
_entity_poly.pdbx_seq_one_letter_code
_entity_poly.pdbx_strand_id
1 'polypeptide(L)'
;MADPRPALWLPRHRGRKLAHHLVPAFVVAAFLLALAVAAFLLDHLLIAVSMLALAAAATVSILREFRRHGSVPAPESASVVTSSGRRAATRFAMAGATAAGSAVTVGLGVVTMVAALALEARYLLLHGDQPRLLQLLGSAVLLVVGFGILREGLRLARVAATDHPPGVYLTRSRIVVSGPDGMNEVYWKDVESVAAENPRGRVPLGDRGPAYITVRRRSEGDGLDSRRAARRDFLRERRHKRVVVPVQYLTADPNLLLNAVEHYLTHPEDRPELGTPEALRRLAGHD
;
A
#
# COMPACT_ATOMS: atom_id res chain seq x y z
N MET A 1 -10.97 16.76 34.94
CA MET A 1 -11.03 16.87 33.46
C MET A 1 -9.77 16.19 32.96
N ALA A 2 -9.87 14.93 32.54
CA ALA A 2 -8.69 14.15 32.18
C ALA A 2 -8.12 14.67 30.87
N ASP A 3 -6.87 15.11 30.91
CA ASP A 3 -6.10 15.50 29.75
C ASP A 3 -6.01 14.29 28.80
N PRO A 4 -6.62 14.33 27.59
CA PRO A 4 -6.56 13.21 26.69
C PRO A 4 -5.15 13.19 26.10
N ARG A 5 -4.22 12.52 26.79
CA ARG A 5 -2.92 12.17 26.19
C ARG A 5 -3.23 11.57 24.82
N PRO A 6 -2.65 12.09 23.72
CA PRO A 6 -2.90 11.54 22.40
C PRO A 6 -2.56 10.06 22.46
N ALA A 7 -3.56 9.21 22.17
CA ALA A 7 -3.39 7.77 22.24
C ALA A 7 -2.30 7.37 21.24
N LEU A 8 -1.11 7.02 21.75
CA LEU A 8 0.01 6.55 20.96
C LEU A 8 -0.46 5.34 20.16
N TRP A 9 -0.47 5.45 18.83
CA TRP A 9 -0.88 4.35 17.97
C TRP A 9 0.15 3.24 18.05
N LEU A 10 -0.30 2.01 18.29
CA LEU A 10 0.61 0.89 18.35
C LEU A 10 1.16 0.60 16.94
N PRO A 11 2.49 0.48 16.78
CA PRO A 11 3.09 0.06 15.52
C PRO A 11 2.50 -1.26 15.04
N ARG A 12 2.42 -1.40 13.71
CA ARG A 12 1.82 -2.56 13.07
C ARG A 12 2.66 -3.81 13.39
N HIS A 13 1.95 -4.90 13.74
CA HIS A 13 2.44 -6.29 13.82
C HIS A 13 3.26 -6.66 15.08
N ARG A 14 2.56 -6.99 16.18
CA ARG A 14 3.12 -7.82 17.25
C ARG A 14 2.22 -8.99 17.64
N GLY A 15 2.82 -10.18 17.69
CA GLY A 15 2.30 -11.37 18.37
C GLY A 15 0.99 -11.96 17.82
N ARG A 16 0.22 -12.59 18.71
CA ARG A 16 -1.01 -13.35 18.41
C ARG A 16 -2.04 -12.61 17.55
N LYS A 17 -2.10 -11.27 17.60
CA LYS A 17 -3.06 -10.48 16.81
C LYS A 17 -2.79 -10.59 15.30
N LEU A 18 -1.53 -10.73 14.86
CA LEU A 18 -1.20 -10.92 13.43
C LEU A 18 -1.74 -12.25 12.89
N ALA A 19 -1.54 -13.32 13.66
CA ALA A 19 -1.96 -14.66 13.27
C ALA A 19 -3.48 -14.74 13.05
N HIS A 20 -4.28 -14.14 13.95
CA HIS A 20 -5.75 -14.13 13.83
C HIS A 20 -6.25 -13.43 12.56
N HIS A 21 -5.56 -12.37 12.10
CA HIS A 21 -5.93 -11.69 10.86
C HIS A 21 -5.50 -12.42 9.59
N LEU A 22 -4.56 -13.36 9.71
CA LEU A 22 -4.09 -14.19 8.61
C LEU A 22 -4.80 -15.55 8.53
N VAL A 23 -5.58 -15.95 9.56
CA VAL A 23 -6.36 -17.21 9.53
C VAL A 23 -7.18 -17.36 8.26
N PRO A 24 -7.93 -16.35 7.77
CA PRO A 24 -8.67 -16.50 6.51
C PRO A 24 -7.74 -16.76 5.32
N ALA A 25 -6.56 -16.14 5.27
CA ALA A 25 -5.58 -16.37 4.22
C ALA A 25 -5.01 -17.80 4.29
N PHE A 26 -4.75 -18.34 5.49
CA PHE A 26 -4.34 -19.73 5.68
C PHE A 26 -5.41 -20.72 5.21
N VAL A 27 -6.67 -20.49 5.59
CA VAL A 27 -7.80 -21.33 5.16
C VAL A 27 -7.94 -21.32 3.64
N VAL A 28 -7.83 -20.14 3.01
CA VAL A 28 -7.85 -20.02 1.55
C VAL A 28 -6.67 -20.75 0.91
N ALA A 29 -5.45 -20.60 1.43
CA ALA A 29 -4.28 -21.29 0.90
C ALA A 29 -4.43 -22.82 0.98
N ALA A 30 -4.89 -23.34 2.11
CA ALA A 30 -5.13 -24.77 2.31
C ALA A 30 -6.24 -25.30 1.39
N PHE A 31 -7.34 -24.54 1.24
CA PHE A 31 -8.44 -24.89 0.36
C PHE A 31 -8.02 -24.93 -1.12
N LEU A 32 -7.25 -23.94 -1.57
CA LEU A 32 -6.71 -23.91 -2.93
C LEU A 32 -5.75 -25.07 -3.19
N LEU A 33 -4.92 -25.44 -2.21
CA LEU A 33 -4.02 -26.58 -2.32
C LEU A 33 -4.81 -27.91 -2.43
N ALA A 34 -5.86 -28.09 -1.61
CA ALA A 34 -6.74 -29.26 -1.68
C ALA A 34 -7.46 -29.37 -3.02
N LEU A 35 -7.97 -28.24 -3.55
CA LEU A 35 -8.56 -28.18 -4.89
C LEU A 35 -7.55 -28.50 -5.99
N ALA A 36 -6.30 -28.04 -5.87
CA ALA A 36 -5.24 -28.35 -6.82
C ALA A 36 -4.97 -29.86 -6.88
N VAL A 37 -4.86 -30.51 -5.71
CA VAL A 37 -4.65 -31.96 -5.60
C VAL A 37 -5.84 -32.72 -6.17
N ALA A 38 -7.08 -32.35 -5.81
CA ALA A 38 -8.28 -33.00 -6.34
C ALA A 38 -8.39 -32.86 -7.87
N ALA A 39 -8.13 -31.67 -8.42
CA ALA A 39 -8.12 -31.43 -9.86
C ALA A 39 -7.03 -32.24 -10.57
N PHE A 40 -5.86 -32.40 -9.96
CA PHE A 40 -4.78 -33.23 -10.49
C PHE A 40 -5.19 -34.70 -10.55
N LEU A 41 -5.81 -35.23 -9.49
CA LEU A 41 -6.29 -36.61 -9.42
C LEU A 41 -7.41 -36.91 -10.44
N LEU A 42 -8.16 -35.88 -10.86
CA LEU A 42 -9.21 -35.96 -11.88
C LEU A 42 -8.71 -35.62 -13.29
N ASP A 43 -7.39 -35.56 -13.49
CA ASP A 43 -6.73 -35.29 -14.78
C ASP A 43 -7.09 -33.92 -15.40
N HIS A 44 -7.38 -32.95 -14.53
CA HIS A 44 -7.64 -31.55 -14.88
C HIS A 44 -6.41 -30.67 -14.64
N LEU A 45 -5.33 -30.96 -15.37
CA LEU A 45 -4.01 -30.33 -15.18
C LEU A 45 -4.04 -28.78 -15.17
N LEU A 46 -4.83 -28.15 -16.06
CA LEU A 46 -4.95 -26.69 -16.12
C LEU A 46 -5.56 -26.08 -14.85
N ILE A 47 -6.58 -26.73 -14.28
CA ILE A 47 -7.19 -26.30 -13.01
C ILE A 47 -6.19 -26.50 -11.87
N ALA A 48 -5.54 -27.68 -11.84
CA ALA A 48 -4.56 -28.00 -10.81
C ALA A 48 -3.42 -26.99 -10.74
N VAL A 49 -2.81 -26.64 -11.88
CA VAL A 49 -1.72 -25.65 -11.97
C VAL A 49 -2.17 -24.27 -11.50
N SER A 50 -3.39 -23.86 -11.83
CA SER A 50 -3.94 -22.55 -11.43
C SER A 50 -4.19 -22.45 -9.95
N MET A 51 -4.80 -23.48 -9.38
CA MET A 51 -5.08 -23.55 -7.95
C MET A 51 -3.78 -23.63 -7.14
N LEU A 52 -2.79 -24.37 -7.63
CA LEU A 52 -1.46 -24.41 -7.04
C LEU A 52 -0.76 -23.05 -7.09
N ALA A 53 -0.85 -22.35 -8.22
CA ALA A 53 -0.31 -21.00 -8.35
C ALA A 53 -0.98 -20.05 -7.34
N LEU A 54 -2.31 -20.04 -7.25
CA LEU A 54 -3.04 -19.23 -6.27
C LEU A 54 -2.68 -19.58 -4.82
N ALA A 55 -2.54 -20.87 -4.50
CA ALA A 55 -2.11 -21.34 -3.19
C ALA A 55 -0.68 -20.85 -2.86
N ALA A 56 0.23 -20.89 -3.83
CA ALA A 56 1.58 -20.37 -3.69
C ALA A 56 1.59 -18.86 -3.43
N ALA A 57 0.78 -18.08 -4.17
CA ALA A 57 0.65 -16.63 -3.91
C ALA A 57 0.12 -16.33 -2.52
N ALA A 58 -0.92 -17.02 -2.07
CA ALA A 58 -1.47 -16.86 -0.74
C ALA A 58 -0.40 -17.16 0.32
N THR A 59 0.35 -18.25 0.15
CA THR A 59 1.44 -18.65 1.05
C THR A 59 2.57 -17.62 1.08
N VAL A 60 3.00 -17.11 -0.08
CA VAL A 60 4.01 -16.05 -0.18
C VAL A 60 3.54 -14.77 0.52
N SER A 61 2.27 -14.40 0.36
CA SER A 61 1.67 -13.23 1.03
C SER A 61 1.70 -13.39 2.56
N ILE A 62 1.29 -14.57 3.05
CA ILE A 62 1.33 -14.93 4.47
C ILE A 62 2.77 -14.84 5.00
N LEU A 63 3.72 -15.51 4.34
CA LEU A 63 5.13 -15.53 4.75
C LEU A 63 5.74 -14.12 4.76
N ARG A 64 5.41 -13.30 3.76
CA ARG A 64 5.86 -11.90 3.70
C ARG A 64 5.35 -11.09 4.89
N GLU A 65 4.10 -11.30 5.28
CA GLU A 65 3.50 -10.63 6.43
C GLU A 65 4.14 -11.08 7.74
N PHE A 66 4.45 -12.38 7.90
CA PHE A 66 5.16 -12.90 9.08
C PHE A 66 6.63 -12.45 9.15
N ARG A 67 7.30 -12.30 8.00
CA ARG A 67 8.72 -11.89 7.94
C ARG A 67 8.93 -10.40 8.18
N ARG A 68 7.89 -9.56 8.11
CA ARG A 68 7.97 -8.15 8.51
C ARG A 68 8.42 -8.11 9.98
N HIS A 69 9.68 -7.71 10.19
CA HIS A 69 10.31 -7.68 11.51
C HIS A 69 9.47 -6.85 12.49
N GLY A 70 9.36 -7.33 13.74
CA GLY A 70 8.59 -6.67 14.81
C GLY A 70 9.30 -5.47 15.46
N SER A 71 10.49 -5.12 14.97
CA SER A 71 11.16 -3.87 15.32
C SER A 71 10.66 -2.76 14.39
N VAL A 72 10.22 -1.65 15.00
CA VAL A 72 9.89 -0.45 14.26
C VAL A 72 11.20 0.13 13.74
N PRO A 73 11.44 0.18 12.42
CA PRO A 73 12.62 0.84 11.90
C PRO A 73 12.61 2.31 12.30
N ALA A 74 13.71 2.74 12.92
CA ALA A 74 13.93 4.14 13.23
C ALA A 74 14.02 4.97 11.93
N PRO A 75 13.73 6.29 11.99
CA PRO A 75 14.01 7.18 10.87
C PRO A 75 15.50 7.13 10.51
N GLU A 76 15.80 7.27 9.21
CA GLU A 76 17.17 7.22 8.71
C GLU A 76 17.49 8.41 7.80
N SER A 77 18.76 8.81 7.71
CA SER A 77 19.22 9.75 6.71
C SER A 77 19.26 9.05 5.34
N ALA A 78 18.62 9.66 4.36
CA ALA A 78 18.54 9.15 3.00
C ALA A 78 18.65 10.29 1.97
N SER A 79 18.64 9.93 0.70
CA SER A 79 18.46 10.88 -0.39
C SER A 79 17.26 10.52 -1.23
N VAL A 80 16.59 11.55 -1.78
CA VAL A 80 15.43 11.40 -2.65
C VAL A 80 15.57 12.34 -3.84
N VAL A 81 15.32 11.84 -5.04
CA VAL A 81 15.19 12.66 -6.25
C VAL A 81 13.83 13.33 -6.20
N THR A 82 13.84 14.65 -6.33
CA THR A 82 12.66 15.53 -6.34
C THR A 82 12.52 16.17 -7.72
N SER A 83 11.43 16.90 -7.97
CA SER A 83 11.32 17.70 -9.21
C SER A 83 12.46 18.71 -9.42
N SER A 84 13.18 19.06 -8.35
CA SER A 84 14.34 19.97 -8.38
C SER A 84 15.70 19.27 -8.31
N GLY A 85 15.74 17.95 -8.48
CA GLY A 85 16.96 17.14 -8.33
C GLY A 85 17.06 16.40 -7.00
N ARG A 86 18.22 15.77 -6.76
CA ARG A 86 18.48 14.95 -5.57
C ARG A 86 18.65 15.81 -4.32
N ARG A 87 17.99 15.43 -3.23
CA ARG A 87 18.02 16.14 -1.93
C ARG A 87 18.30 15.17 -0.79
N ALA A 88 19.00 15.65 0.23
CA ALA A 88 19.08 14.97 1.53
C ALA A 88 17.72 15.00 2.21
N ALA A 89 17.39 13.94 2.92
CA ALA A 89 16.09 13.75 3.56
C ALA A 89 16.18 12.85 4.79
N THR A 90 15.31 13.10 5.76
CA THR A 90 15.02 12.12 6.82
C THR A 90 13.89 11.23 6.34
N ARG A 91 14.13 9.92 6.28
CA ARG A 91 13.21 8.93 5.72
C ARG A 91 12.50 8.15 6.83
N PHE A 92 11.18 8.07 6.69
CA PHE A 92 10.31 7.15 7.41
C PHE A 92 9.94 6.01 6.46
N ALA A 93 10.43 4.81 6.76
CA ALA A 93 10.31 3.66 5.87
C ALA A 93 8.84 3.25 5.67
N MET A 94 8.51 2.90 4.43
CA MET A 94 7.29 2.19 4.07
C MET A 94 7.62 0.78 3.57
N ALA A 95 6.65 -0.12 3.71
CA ALA A 95 6.71 -1.46 3.14
C ALA A 95 6.83 -1.38 1.62
N GLY A 96 7.98 -1.77 1.10
CA GLY A 96 8.21 -1.94 -0.34
C GLY A 96 7.92 -3.34 -0.82
N ALA A 97 7.61 -3.46 -2.11
CA ALA A 97 7.77 -4.71 -2.83
C ALA A 97 9.15 -4.77 -3.47
N THR A 98 9.78 -5.93 -3.39
CA THR A 98 10.99 -6.21 -4.16
C THR A 98 10.61 -6.40 -5.63
N ALA A 99 11.56 -6.16 -6.54
CA ALA A 99 11.39 -6.46 -7.96
C ALA A 99 10.98 -7.93 -8.16
N ALA A 100 11.64 -8.85 -7.44
CA ALA A 100 11.31 -10.28 -7.44
C ALA A 100 9.87 -10.55 -6.97
N GLY A 101 9.44 -9.94 -5.85
CA GLY A 101 8.07 -10.11 -5.35
C GLY A 101 7.01 -9.55 -6.31
N SER A 102 7.32 -8.45 -6.99
CA SER A 102 6.46 -7.85 -8.00
C SER A 102 6.35 -8.74 -9.25
N ALA A 103 7.48 -9.26 -9.74
CA ALA A 103 7.54 -10.17 -10.87
C ALA A 103 6.77 -11.48 -10.61
N VAL A 104 6.92 -12.07 -9.41
CA VAL A 104 6.14 -13.24 -8.99
C VAL A 104 4.65 -12.91 -9.01
N THR A 105 4.24 -11.78 -8.44
CA THR A 105 2.81 -11.37 -8.39
C THR A 105 2.24 -11.19 -9.81
N VAL A 106 2.99 -10.53 -10.70
CA VAL A 106 2.59 -10.35 -12.11
C VAL A 106 2.48 -11.70 -12.81
N GLY A 107 3.50 -12.55 -12.73
CA GLY A 107 3.51 -13.87 -13.37
C GLY A 107 2.35 -14.74 -12.91
N LEU A 108 1.99 -14.67 -11.64
CA LEU A 108 0.87 -15.41 -11.06
C LEU A 108 -0.50 -14.91 -11.57
N GLY A 109 -0.65 -13.59 -11.73
CA GLY A 109 -1.80 -12.99 -12.39
C GLY A 109 -1.94 -13.47 -13.84
N VAL A 110 -0.85 -13.53 -14.59
CA VAL A 110 -0.82 -14.04 -15.97
C VAL A 110 -1.20 -15.52 -16.03
N VAL A 111 -0.60 -16.37 -15.20
CA VAL A 111 -0.91 -17.82 -15.14
C VAL A 111 -2.40 -18.05 -14.86
N THR A 112 -2.96 -17.31 -13.89
CA THR A 112 -4.38 -17.42 -13.51
C THR A 112 -5.29 -17.01 -14.68
N MET A 113 -4.95 -15.94 -15.40
CA MET A 113 -5.71 -15.49 -16.58
C MET A 113 -5.62 -16.48 -17.74
N VAL A 114 -4.42 -16.98 -18.06
CA VAL A 114 -4.20 -17.97 -19.14
C VAL A 114 -5.03 -19.22 -18.87
N ALA A 115 -5.04 -19.68 -17.62
CA ALA A 115 -5.83 -20.85 -17.28
C ALA A 115 -7.34 -20.62 -17.31
N ALA A 116 -7.82 -19.42 -16.93
CA ALA A 116 -9.22 -19.05 -17.09
C ALA A 116 -9.65 -19.13 -18.56
N LEU A 117 -8.85 -18.56 -19.46
CA LEU A 117 -9.07 -18.60 -20.91
C LEU A 117 -9.01 -20.02 -21.46
N ALA A 118 -8.04 -20.82 -21.02
CA ALA A 118 -7.90 -22.21 -21.45
C ALA A 118 -9.08 -23.08 -20.98
N LEU A 119 -9.61 -22.82 -19.78
CA LEU A 119 -10.81 -23.48 -19.26
C LEU A 119 -12.04 -23.17 -20.11
N GLU A 120 -12.22 -21.89 -20.44
CA GLU A 120 -13.32 -21.41 -21.27
C GLU A 120 -13.24 -21.98 -22.69
N ALA A 121 -12.05 -21.97 -23.31
CA ALA A 121 -11.81 -22.53 -24.63
C ALA A 121 -12.06 -24.06 -24.67
N ARG A 122 -11.53 -24.81 -23.70
CA ARG A 122 -11.75 -26.27 -23.61
C ARG A 122 -13.23 -26.59 -23.45
N TYR A 123 -13.99 -25.79 -22.70
CA TYR A 123 -15.40 -26.05 -22.52
C TYR A 123 -16.24 -25.74 -23.77
N LEU A 124 -15.98 -24.60 -24.43
CA LEU A 124 -16.61 -24.25 -25.71
C LEU A 124 -16.45 -25.37 -26.76
N LEU A 125 -15.31 -26.07 -26.73
CA LEU A 125 -15.04 -27.19 -27.64
C LEU A 125 -15.76 -28.51 -27.25
N LEU A 126 -16.03 -28.74 -25.97
CA LEU A 126 -16.49 -30.05 -25.48
C LEU A 126 -17.99 -30.11 -25.13
N HIS A 127 -18.66 -28.99 -24.86
CA HIS A 127 -20.02 -29.01 -24.25
C HIS A 127 -20.95 -27.91 -24.77
N GLY A 128 -20.99 -27.68 -26.10
CA GLY A 128 -21.76 -26.60 -26.74
C GLY A 128 -23.23 -26.46 -26.29
N ASP A 129 -23.86 -27.55 -25.84
CA ASP A 129 -25.30 -27.62 -25.56
C ASP A 129 -25.69 -27.67 -24.06
N GLN A 130 -24.73 -27.58 -23.12
CA GLN A 130 -25.03 -27.66 -21.67
C GLN A 130 -25.22 -26.30 -20.98
N PRO A 131 -25.93 -26.26 -19.83
CA PRO A 131 -26.17 -25.01 -19.09
C PRO A 131 -24.86 -24.38 -18.59
N ARG A 132 -24.54 -23.22 -19.17
CA ARG A 132 -23.23 -22.53 -19.11
C ARG A 132 -22.96 -21.75 -17.81
N LEU A 133 -23.93 -21.71 -16.89
CA LEU A 133 -23.95 -20.71 -15.82
C LEU A 133 -22.80 -20.87 -14.81
N LEU A 134 -22.57 -22.08 -14.29
CA LEU A 134 -21.57 -22.33 -13.23
C LEU A 134 -20.14 -22.07 -13.70
N GLN A 135 -19.84 -22.34 -14.96
CA GLN A 135 -18.51 -22.11 -15.51
C GLN A 135 -18.30 -20.68 -15.96
N LEU A 136 -19.31 -20.01 -16.53
CA LEU A 136 -19.23 -18.56 -16.75
C LEU A 136 -18.95 -17.84 -15.43
N LEU A 137 -19.59 -18.26 -14.34
CA LEU A 137 -19.28 -17.77 -12.99
C LEU A 137 -17.85 -18.11 -12.55
N GLY A 138 -17.39 -19.35 -12.75
CA GLY A 138 -16.03 -19.77 -12.41
C GLY A 138 -14.94 -19.01 -13.18
N SER A 139 -15.09 -18.86 -14.49
CA SER A 139 -14.19 -18.10 -15.35
C SER A 139 -14.22 -16.61 -15.02
N ALA A 140 -15.40 -16.04 -14.76
CA ALA A 140 -15.51 -14.64 -14.31
C ALA A 140 -14.79 -14.43 -12.98
N VAL A 141 -14.92 -15.34 -12.02
CA VAL A 141 -14.19 -15.27 -10.75
C VAL A 141 -12.68 -15.37 -10.96
N LEU A 142 -12.20 -16.32 -11.77
CA LEU A 142 -10.77 -16.47 -12.08
C LEU A 142 -10.21 -15.24 -12.80
N LEU A 143 -10.96 -14.64 -13.73
CA LEU A 143 -10.57 -13.42 -14.42
C LEU A 143 -10.52 -12.22 -13.46
N VAL A 144 -11.52 -12.06 -12.59
CA VAL A 144 -11.53 -10.98 -11.59
C VAL A 144 -10.37 -11.12 -10.61
N VAL A 145 -10.09 -12.34 -10.13
CA VAL A 145 -8.96 -12.63 -9.24
C VAL A 145 -7.63 -12.41 -9.97
N GLY A 146 -7.47 -12.97 -11.17
CA GLY A 146 -6.26 -12.84 -11.99
C GLY A 146 -5.96 -11.37 -12.34
N PHE A 147 -6.97 -10.60 -12.73
CA PHE A 147 -6.85 -9.17 -12.98
C PHE A 147 -6.48 -8.39 -11.71
N GLY A 148 -7.08 -8.73 -10.57
CA GLY A 148 -6.75 -8.13 -9.28
C GLY A 148 -5.28 -8.36 -8.89
N ILE A 149 -4.80 -9.60 -9.03
CA ILE A 149 -3.41 -9.98 -8.78
C ILE A 149 -2.48 -9.26 -9.75
N LEU A 150 -2.79 -9.25 -11.06
CA LEU A 150 -2.00 -8.59 -12.08
C LEU A 150 -1.89 -7.08 -11.83
N ARG A 151 -3.01 -6.42 -11.50
CA ARG A 151 -3.06 -5.00 -11.18
C ARG A 151 -2.19 -4.66 -9.97
N GLU A 152 -2.26 -5.46 -8.90
CA GLU A 152 -1.42 -5.26 -7.72
C GLU A 152 0.06 -5.54 -8.05
N GLY A 153 0.36 -6.59 -8.83
CA GLY A 153 1.70 -6.89 -9.30
C GLY A 153 2.32 -5.74 -10.11
N LEU A 154 1.56 -5.15 -11.04
CA LEU A 154 1.99 -3.97 -11.80
C LEU A 154 2.19 -2.75 -10.91
N ARG A 155 1.33 -2.54 -9.91
CA ARG A 155 1.48 -1.48 -8.90
C ARG A 155 2.77 -1.66 -8.10
N LEU A 156 3.05 -2.87 -7.64
CA LEU A 156 4.28 -3.21 -6.93
C LEU A 156 5.51 -3.07 -7.83
N ALA A 157 5.42 -3.46 -9.10
CA ALA A 157 6.51 -3.32 -10.07
C ALA A 157 6.86 -1.85 -10.31
N ARG A 158 5.87 -0.95 -10.37
CA ARG A 158 6.11 0.50 -10.43
C ARG A 158 6.86 1.02 -9.21
N VAL A 159 6.56 0.51 -8.02
CA VAL A 159 7.31 0.85 -6.79
C VAL A 159 8.73 0.28 -6.82
N ALA A 160 8.90 -0.93 -7.34
CA ALA A 160 10.23 -1.54 -7.44
C ALA A 160 11.12 -0.88 -8.52
N ALA A 161 10.51 -0.23 -9.51
CA ALA A 161 11.19 0.47 -10.59
C ALA A 161 11.65 1.89 -10.22
N THR A 162 11.31 2.41 -9.03
CA THR A 162 11.81 3.72 -8.59
C THR A 162 13.21 3.62 -8.00
N ASP A 163 14.07 4.58 -8.34
CA ASP A 163 15.46 4.68 -7.84
C ASP A 163 15.57 4.87 -6.31
N HIS A 164 14.44 5.07 -5.63
CA HIS A 164 14.38 5.30 -4.20
C HIS A 164 13.50 4.25 -3.51
N PRO A 165 13.94 3.75 -2.35
CA PRO A 165 13.15 2.80 -1.59
C PRO A 165 11.89 3.49 -1.03
N PRO A 166 10.72 2.82 -0.93
CA PRO A 166 9.48 3.49 -0.57
C PRO A 166 9.51 4.06 0.86
N GLY A 167 8.89 5.23 1.04
CA GLY A 167 8.93 5.96 2.30
C GLY A 167 8.30 7.35 2.23
N VAL A 168 8.14 7.96 3.41
CA VAL A 168 7.95 9.40 3.54
C VAL A 168 9.31 10.05 3.79
N TYR A 169 9.64 11.06 3.01
CA TYR A 169 10.90 11.78 3.05
C TYR A 169 10.63 13.22 3.43
N LEU A 170 11.21 13.63 4.55
CA LEU A 170 11.20 15.02 4.99
C LEU A 170 12.53 15.66 4.54
N THR A 171 12.46 16.60 3.60
CA THR A 171 13.64 17.37 3.14
C THR A 171 13.55 18.79 3.69
N ARG A 172 14.62 19.57 3.58
CA ARG A 172 14.59 21.01 3.93
C ARG A 172 13.46 21.82 3.27
N SER A 173 13.03 21.44 2.06
CA SER A 173 12.10 22.25 1.24
C SER A 173 10.70 21.65 1.05
N ARG A 174 10.57 20.33 1.21
CA ARG A 174 9.35 19.59 0.85
C ARG A 174 9.21 18.28 1.61
N ILE A 175 7.97 17.82 1.70
CA ILE A 175 7.60 16.45 2.06
C ILE A 175 7.42 15.66 0.76
N VAL A 176 8.06 14.50 0.65
CA VAL A 176 7.89 13.57 -0.47
C VAL A 176 7.37 12.24 0.03
N VAL A 177 6.31 11.74 -0.59
CA VAL A 177 5.78 10.40 -0.34
C VAL A 177 6.05 9.56 -1.56
N SER A 178 6.90 8.54 -1.42
CA SER A 178 7.16 7.53 -2.45
C SER A 178 6.57 6.20 -2.00
N GLY A 179 5.59 5.69 -2.74
CA GLY A 179 4.90 4.47 -2.34
C GLY A 179 4.02 3.87 -3.44
N PRO A 180 3.08 2.97 -3.06
CA PRO A 180 2.23 2.23 -3.99
C PRO A 180 1.38 3.07 -4.94
N ASP A 181 1.11 4.33 -4.61
CA ASP A 181 0.34 5.25 -5.45
C ASP A 181 1.23 6.16 -6.30
N GLY A 182 2.54 5.87 -6.34
CA GLY A 182 3.56 6.68 -7.02
C GLY A 182 4.24 7.66 -6.07
N MET A 183 4.91 8.63 -6.66
CA MET A 183 5.62 9.69 -5.95
C MET A 183 4.77 10.97 -5.93
N ASN A 184 4.56 11.52 -4.74
CA ASN A 184 3.89 12.81 -4.53
C ASN A 184 4.79 13.72 -3.69
N GLU A 185 4.90 14.99 -4.05
CA GLU A 185 5.68 15.98 -3.31
C GLU A 185 4.84 17.19 -2.93
N VAL A 186 5.13 17.83 -1.81
CA VAL A 186 4.51 19.10 -1.39
C VAL A 186 5.55 19.97 -0.71
N TYR A 187 5.67 21.24 -1.12
CA TYR A 187 6.57 22.18 -0.48
C TYR A 187 6.05 22.55 0.91
N TRP A 188 6.96 22.72 1.88
CA TRP A 188 6.56 23.12 3.25
C TRP A 188 5.75 24.41 3.29
N LYS A 189 6.08 25.38 2.41
CA LYS A 189 5.34 26.65 2.29
C LYS A 189 3.88 26.48 1.88
N ASP A 190 3.57 25.38 1.20
CA ASP A 190 2.23 25.08 0.69
C ASP A 190 1.47 24.17 1.66
N VAL A 191 2.08 23.72 2.76
CA VAL A 191 1.41 22.91 3.77
C VAL A 191 0.61 23.81 4.70
N GLU A 192 -0.69 23.54 4.81
CA GLU A 192 -1.59 24.25 5.72
C GLU A 192 -1.70 23.53 7.06
N SER A 193 -1.93 22.22 7.03
CA SER A 193 -2.06 21.40 8.22
C SER A 193 -1.70 19.95 7.93
N VAL A 194 -1.39 19.21 8.98
CA VAL A 194 -1.31 17.74 8.96
C VAL A 194 -2.34 17.19 9.92
N ALA A 195 -2.97 16.08 9.56
CA ALA A 195 -3.99 15.45 10.40
C ALA A 195 -4.03 13.93 10.22
N ALA A 196 -4.29 13.25 11.32
CA ALA A 196 -4.73 11.87 11.35
C ALA A 196 -6.19 11.75 10.90
N GLU A 197 -6.46 11.11 9.78
CA GLU A 197 -7.82 11.01 9.22
C GLU A 197 -8.22 9.54 8.95
N ASN A 198 -9.49 9.23 9.20
CA ASN A 198 -10.16 8.04 8.69
C ASN A 198 -11.07 8.47 7.52
N PRO A 199 -11.05 7.76 6.37
CA PRO A 199 -11.94 8.10 5.27
C PRO A 199 -13.40 7.84 5.69
N ARG A 200 -14.32 8.67 5.18
CA ARG A 200 -15.76 8.47 5.40
C ARG A 200 -16.16 7.06 4.96
N GLY A 201 -16.74 6.29 5.88
CA GLY A 201 -17.20 4.92 5.62
C GLY A 201 -16.17 3.81 5.86
N ARG A 202 -14.95 4.10 6.35
CA ARG A 202 -14.08 3.06 6.92
C ARG A 202 -14.05 3.14 8.43
N VAL A 203 -14.09 1.98 9.06
CA VAL A 203 -13.87 1.81 10.49
C VAL A 203 -12.39 2.20 10.78
N PRO A 204 -12.12 2.99 11.85
CA PRO A 204 -10.76 3.20 12.33
C PRO A 204 -10.03 1.86 12.47
N LEU A 205 -8.71 1.84 12.32
CA LEU A 205 -7.96 0.59 12.39
C LEU A 205 -7.92 -0.01 13.82
N GLY A 206 -8.70 0.50 14.77
CA GLY A 206 -8.73 0.12 16.19
C GLY A 206 -7.59 0.79 16.95
N ASP A 207 -6.95 0.07 17.88
CA ASP A 207 -5.72 0.48 18.59
C ASP A 207 -4.52 0.80 17.66
N ARG A 208 -4.71 0.69 16.33
CA ARG A 208 -3.73 0.83 15.25
C ARG A 208 -3.69 2.24 14.64
N GLY A 209 -4.52 3.16 15.16
CA GLY A 209 -4.54 4.54 14.70
C GLY A 209 -5.37 4.81 13.43
N PRO A 210 -5.23 6.01 12.85
CA PRO A 210 -5.96 6.44 11.67
C PRO A 210 -5.57 5.63 10.44
N ALA A 211 -6.48 5.52 9.48
CA ALA A 211 -6.17 4.91 8.19
C ALA A 211 -5.13 5.71 7.40
N TYR A 212 -5.09 7.04 7.59
CA TYR A 212 -4.24 7.96 6.85
C TYR A 212 -3.63 9.05 7.74
N ILE A 213 -2.42 9.46 7.41
CA ILE A 213 -1.88 10.78 7.77
C ILE A 213 -2.04 11.66 6.52
N THR A 214 -2.77 12.75 6.65
CA THR A 214 -3.12 13.65 5.54
C THR A 214 -2.40 14.98 5.72
N VAL A 215 -1.58 15.35 4.73
CA VAL A 215 -0.97 16.68 4.63
C VAL A 215 -1.86 17.50 3.69
N ARG A 216 -2.52 18.51 4.23
CA ARG A 216 -3.40 19.41 3.48
C ARG A 216 -2.58 20.55 2.89
N ARG A 217 -2.77 20.81 1.60
CA ARG A 217 -2.17 21.97 0.94
C ARG A 217 -3.04 23.21 1.16
N ARG A 218 -2.40 24.35 1.40
CA ARG A 218 -3.03 25.67 1.36
C ARG A 218 -3.64 25.84 -0.02
N SER A 219 -4.96 26.00 -0.11
CA SER A 219 -5.59 26.27 -1.40
C SER A 219 -5.20 27.67 -1.88
N GLU A 220 -4.45 27.77 -2.97
CA GLU A 220 -4.39 29.03 -3.74
C GLU A 220 -5.77 29.27 -4.36
N GLY A 221 -6.48 30.29 -3.87
CA GLY A 221 -7.63 30.92 -4.52
C GLY A 221 -8.90 30.07 -4.66
N ASP A 222 -9.85 30.24 -3.73
CA ASP A 222 -11.28 30.03 -4.02
C ASP A 222 -11.75 31.17 -4.94
N GLY A 223 -11.39 31.10 -6.22
CA GLY A 223 -11.96 31.91 -7.28
C GLY A 223 -13.34 31.38 -7.67
N LEU A 224 -14.34 32.25 -7.78
CA LEU A 224 -15.74 31.95 -8.10
C LEU A 224 -15.95 31.16 -9.42
N ASP A 225 -14.93 31.03 -10.27
CA ASP A 225 -14.97 30.35 -11.57
C ASP A 225 -14.79 28.81 -11.49
N SER A 226 -14.33 28.26 -10.36
CA SER A 226 -14.05 26.81 -10.23
C SER A 226 -15.30 25.93 -10.08
N ARG A 227 -16.50 26.52 -9.89
CA ARG A 227 -17.74 25.76 -9.64
C ARG A 227 -18.28 25.02 -10.86
N ARG A 228 -17.95 25.44 -12.10
CA ARG A 228 -18.40 24.77 -13.34
C ARG A 228 -17.47 23.65 -13.81
N ALA A 229 -16.18 23.68 -13.46
CA ALA A 229 -15.21 22.62 -13.78
C ALA A 229 -15.24 21.44 -12.78
N ALA A 230 -15.63 21.68 -11.53
CA ALA A 230 -15.57 20.71 -10.42
C ALA A 230 -16.47 19.47 -10.55
N ARG A 231 -17.42 19.42 -11.49
CA ARG A 231 -18.38 18.30 -11.58
C ARG A 231 -17.81 17.07 -12.30
N ARG A 232 -16.75 17.23 -13.10
CA ARG A 232 -16.10 16.13 -13.86
C ARG A 232 -14.79 15.66 -13.23
N ASP A 233 -14.13 16.51 -12.43
CA ASP A 233 -12.81 16.24 -11.84
C ASP A 233 -12.79 16.05 -10.31
N PHE A 234 -13.94 15.85 -9.66
CA PHE A 234 -14.05 15.76 -8.20
C PHE A 234 -13.16 14.68 -7.53
N LEU A 235 -12.81 13.62 -8.26
CA LEU A 235 -11.88 12.57 -7.81
C LEU A 235 -10.41 12.88 -8.09
N ARG A 236 -10.10 13.71 -9.11
CA ARG A 236 -8.74 14.16 -9.45
C ARG A 236 -8.32 15.35 -8.60
N GLU A 237 -9.22 16.31 -8.40
CA GLU A 237 -8.97 17.53 -7.65
C GLU A 237 -8.69 17.26 -6.16
N ARG A 238 -9.37 16.26 -5.56
CA ARG A 238 -9.07 15.79 -4.19
C ARG A 238 -7.67 15.20 -4.04
N ARG A 239 -7.09 14.62 -5.09
CA ARG A 239 -5.71 14.10 -5.06
C ARG A 239 -4.68 15.22 -5.18
N HIS A 240 -5.02 16.36 -5.79
CA HIS A 240 -4.11 17.49 -5.96
C HIS A 240 -4.04 18.42 -4.73
N LYS A 241 -5.09 18.45 -3.89
CA LYS A 241 -5.12 19.29 -2.67
C LYS A 241 -4.55 18.63 -1.41
N ARG A 242 -4.26 17.32 -1.44
CA ARG A 242 -3.84 16.57 -0.25
C ARG A 242 -2.79 15.53 -0.59
N VAL A 243 -1.69 15.50 0.15
CA VAL A 243 -0.75 14.39 0.13
C VAL A 243 -1.17 13.41 1.23
N VAL A 244 -1.43 12.17 0.84
CA VAL A 244 -1.97 11.13 1.73
C VAL A 244 -0.89 10.09 1.98
N VAL A 245 -0.59 9.88 3.25
CA VAL A 245 0.29 8.81 3.74
C VAL A 245 -0.61 7.68 4.25
N PRO A 246 -0.75 6.57 3.50
CA PRO A 246 -1.46 5.39 3.97
C PRO A 246 -0.68 4.71 5.10
N VAL A 247 -1.19 4.82 6.33
CA VAL A 247 -0.56 4.27 7.55
C VAL A 247 -0.36 2.76 7.44
N GLN A 248 -1.25 2.06 6.72
CA GLN A 248 -1.11 0.63 6.45
C GLN A 248 0.21 0.25 5.73
N TYR A 249 0.84 1.16 4.98
CA TYR A 249 2.11 0.87 4.32
C TYR A 249 3.31 1.42 5.09
N LEU A 250 3.11 2.18 6.18
CA LEU A 250 4.21 2.69 6.99
C LEU A 250 4.79 1.57 7.86
N THR A 251 6.10 1.35 7.77
CA THR A 251 6.81 0.45 8.68
C THR A 251 7.40 1.21 9.87
N ALA A 252 7.79 2.48 9.67
CA ALA A 252 8.18 3.38 10.74
C ALA A 252 7.00 3.74 11.67
N ASP A 253 7.29 4.31 12.84
CA ASP A 253 6.26 4.73 13.79
C ASP A 253 5.39 5.86 13.18
N PRO A 254 4.06 5.68 13.06
CA PRO A 254 3.17 6.71 12.51
C PRO A 254 3.02 7.92 13.43
N ASN A 255 3.14 7.77 14.76
CA ASN A 255 3.12 8.89 15.69
C ASN A 255 4.39 9.73 15.53
N LEU A 256 5.56 9.07 15.46
CA LEU A 256 6.82 9.77 15.26
C LEU A 256 6.81 10.55 13.92
N LEU A 257 6.26 9.96 12.86
CA LEU A 257 6.10 10.67 11.59
C LEU A 257 5.16 11.88 11.73
N LEU A 258 3.99 11.71 12.37
CA LEU A 258 3.06 12.82 12.56
C LEU A 258 3.70 13.96 13.37
N ASN A 259 4.29 13.63 14.52
CA ASN A 259 4.97 14.56 15.40
C ASN A 259 6.12 15.27 14.67
N ALA A 260 6.89 14.55 13.86
CA ALA A 260 7.95 15.13 13.04
C ALA A 260 7.37 16.16 12.04
N VAL A 261 6.31 15.81 11.32
CA VAL A 261 5.70 16.74 10.36
C VAL A 261 5.14 17.97 11.08
N GLU A 262 4.48 17.79 12.23
CA GLU A 262 3.97 18.89 13.05
C GLU A 262 5.10 19.80 13.57
N HIS A 263 6.18 19.21 14.08
CA HIS A 263 7.37 19.94 14.55
C HIS A 263 7.97 20.81 13.46
N TYR A 264 8.32 20.23 12.30
CA TYR A 264 8.95 21.00 11.21
C TYR A 264 7.97 21.93 10.50
N LEU A 265 6.66 21.71 10.63
CA LEU A 265 5.66 22.68 10.17
C LEU A 265 5.65 23.92 11.08
N THR A 266 5.73 23.72 12.39
CA THR A 266 5.71 24.77 13.43
C THR A 266 7.05 25.49 13.62
N HIS A 267 8.17 24.82 13.37
CA HIS A 267 9.55 25.35 13.50
C HIS A 267 10.28 25.33 12.14
N PRO A 268 9.98 26.27 11.21
CA PRO A 268 10.62 26.34 9.91
C PRO A 268 12.14 26.44 9.92
N GLU A 269 12.70 27.06 10.97
CA GLU A 269 14.12 27.27 11.22
C GLU A 269 14.90 25.97 11.44
N ASP A 270 14.24 24.90 11.89
CA ASP A 270 14.85 23.59 12.14
C ASP A 270 14.95 22.75 10.85
N ARG A 271 14.15 23.05 9.82
CA ARG A 271 14.12 22.29 8.55
C ARG A 271 15.49 22.09 7.87
N PRO A 272 16.48 23.00 7.97
CA PRO A 272 17.81 22.77 7.40
C PRO A 272 18.53 21.54 7.96
N GLU A 273 18.18 21.06 9.15
CA GLU A 273 18.76 19.85 9.75
C GLU A 273 18.17 18.54 9.16
N LEU A 274 17.09 18.62 8.38
CA LEU A 274 16.47 17.44 7.76
C LEU A 274 17.43 16.71 6.82
N GLY A 275 17.58 15.40 7.04
CA GLY A 275 18.54 14.54 6.37
C GLY A 275 19.91 14.47 7.03
N THR A 276 20.15 15.17 8.14
CA THR A 276 21.40 15.11 8.89
C THR A 276 21.28 14.27 10.17
N PRO A 277 22.39 13.89 10.82
CA PRO A 277 22.37 13.20 12.11
C PRO A 277 21.69 14.02 13.23
N GLU A 278 21.68 15.34 13.14
CA GLU A 278 20.99 16.24 14.08
C GLU A 278 19.48 16.00 14.06
N ALA A 279 18.86 15.94 12.86
CA ALA A 279 17.44 15.58 12.73
C ALA A 279 17.14 14.24 13.38
N LEU A 280 17.99 13.23 13.17
CA LEU A 280 17.78 11.90 13.73
C LEU A 280 17.86 11.90 15.26
N ARG A 281 18.83 12.64 15.84
CA ARG A 281 18.96 12.79 17.29
C ARG A 281 17.75 13.51 17.89
N ARG A 282 17.23 14.54 17.22
CA ARG A 282 16.01 15.24 17.66
C ARG A 282 14.80 14.32 17.65
N LEU A 283 14.62 13.56 16.57
CA LEU A 283 13.52 12.61 16.45
C LEU A 283 13.61 11.47 17.47
N ALA A 284 14.82 10.97 17.75
CA ALA A 284 15.03 9.97 18.80
C ALA A 284 14.72 10.50 20.22
N GLY A 285 14.78 11.83 20.44
CA GLY A 285 14.37 12.47 21.69
C GLY A 285 12.85 12.66 21.83
N HIS A 286 12.07 12.32 20.80
CA HIS A 286 10.61 12.38 20.78
C HIS A 286 9.92 11.00 20.88
N ASP A 287 10.69 9.93 21.09
CA ASP A 287 10.20 8.58 21.43
C ASP A 287 9.83 8.47 22.93
#